data_AF-A0A3N7EPP2-F1
#
_entry.id   AF-A0A3N7EPP2-F1
#
_cell.length_a   1.000
_cell.length_b   1.000
_cell.length_c   1.000
_cell.angle_alpha   90.00
_cell.angle_beta   90.00
_cell.angle_gamma   90.00
#
_symmetry.space_group_name_H-M   'P 1'
#
loop_
_entity.id
_entity.type
_entity.pdbx_description
1 polymer ?
#
loop_
_entity_poly.entity_id
_entity_poly.type
_entity_poly.pdbx_seq_one_letter_code
_entity_poly.pdbx_strand_id
1 'polypeptide(L)' 'MYPEVKLKPDARNTPRSTSEQIDREYLEYNSPKKVFQEEACDDLGGEFCDPGYQG' A
#
# COMPACT_ATOMS: atom_id res chain seq x y z
N MET A 1 -15.44 -13.09 15.40
CA MET A 1 -16.26 -12.80 14.21
C MET A 1 -16.81 -11.40 14.40
N TYR A 2 -16.35 -10.42 13.62
CA TYR A 2 -16.82 -9.05 13.74
C TYR A 2 -18.18 -8.93 13.04
N PRO A 3 -19.21 -8.32 13.66
CA PRO A 3 -20.49 -8.14 13.00
C PRO A 3 -20.38 -7.07 11.92
N GLU A 4 -20.92 -7.38 10.74
CA GLU A 4 -21.00 -6.45 9.62
C GLU A 4 -22.00 -5.34 9.95
N VAL A 5 -21.51 -4.11 10.12
CA VAL A 5 -22.37 -2.96 10.40
C VAL A 5 -22.85 -2.38 9.06
N LYS A 6 -24.14 -2.52 8.73
CA LYS A 6 -24.73 -1.91 7.54
C LYS A 6 -25.10 -0.45 7.83
N LEU A 7 -24.30 0.48 7.31
CA LEU A 7 -24.60 1.91 7.34
C LEU A 7 -25.87 2.18 6.49
N LYS A 8 -26.90 2.76 7.10
CA LYS A 8 -28.08 3.23 6.37
C LYS A 8 -27.73 4.54 5.64
N PRO A 9 -28.04 4.68 4.34
CA PRO A 9 -27.83 5.92 3.62
C PRO A 9 -28.96 6.90 3.97
N ASP A 10 -28.86 7.56 5.12
CA ASP A 10 -29.74 8.66 5.47
C ASP A 10 -29.34 9.93 4.72
N ALA A 11 -30.32 10.46 3.97
CA ALA A 11 -30.42 11.77 3.34
C ALA A 11 -29.19 12.30 2.58
N ARG A 12 -29.39 12.50 1.27
CA ARG A 12 -28.51 13.22 0.35
C ARG A 12 -28.30 14.67 0.83
N ASN A 13 -27.44 14.87 1.83
CA ASN A 13 -26.68 16.09 1.94
C ASN A 13 -25.69 16.04 0.79
N THR A 14 -25.89 16.84 -0.24
CA THR A 14 -24.79 17.17 -1.14
C THR A 14 -23.82 18.01 -0.33
N PRO A 15 -22.67 17.48 0.17
CA PRO A 15 -21.61 18.38 0.54
C PRO A 15 -21.30 19.14 -0.76
N ARG A 16 -21.42 20.46 -0.73
CA ARG A 16 -20.77 21.28 -1.75
C ARG A 16 -19.31 20.97 -1.57
N SER A 17 -18.80 19.99 -2.30
CA SER A 17 -17.38 19.70 -2.33
C SER A 17 -16.76 20.93 -2.94
N THR A 18 -16.31 21.86 -2.11
CA THR A 18 -15.17 22.66 -2.46
C THR A 18 -14.11 21.63 -2.78
N SER A 19 -13.90 21.36 -4.06
CA SER A 19 -12.72 20.66 -4.53
C SER A 19 -11.58 21.62 -4.23
N GLU A 20 -11.16 21.66 -2.97
CA GLU A 20 -9.86 22.15 -2.60
C GLU A 20 -8.91 21.43 -3.55
N GLN A 21 -8.22 22.18 -4.39
CA GLN A 21 -7.16 21.67 -5.23
C GLN A 21 -6.01 21.32 -4.29
N ILE A 22 -6.18 20.25 -3.51
CA ILE A 22 -5.14 19.71 -2.66
C ILE A 22 -4.16 19.09 -3.63
N ASP A 23 -3.04 19.77 -3.84
CA ASP A 23 -1.88 19.20 -4.51
C ASP A 23 -1.31 18.12 -3.60
N ARG A 24 -1.91 16.92 -3.69
CA ARG A 24 -1.47 15.74 -2.97
C ARG A 24 -0.25 15.24 -3.72
N GLU A 25 0.93 15.56 -3.21
CA GLU A 25 2.17 14.99 -3.71
C GLU A 25 2.12 13.47 -3.50
N TYR A 26 1.87 12.73 -4.58
CA TYR A 26 1.96 11.27 -4.57
C TYR A 26 3.43 10.90 -4.57
N LEU A 27 3.91 10.37 -3.43
CA LEU A 27 5.25 9.80 -3.37
C LEU A 27 5.27 8.53 -4.22
N GLU A 28 6.00 8.57 -5.34
CA GLU A 28 6.11 7.45 -6.26
C GLU A 28 7.17 6.46 -5.77
N TYR A 29 6.74 5.30 -5.28
CA TYR A 29 7.61 4.23 -4.77
C TYR A 29 8.16 3.33 -5.89
N ASN A 30 8.54 3.90 -7.03
CA ASN A 30 9.13 3.16 -8.16
C ASN A 30 10.67 3.05 -8.07
N SER A 31 11.27 3.56 -7.00
CA SER A 31 12.70 3.44 -6.77
C SER A 31 13.09 1.96 -6.59
N PRO A 32 14.10 1.45 -7.29
CA PRO A 32 14.55 0.07 -7.11
C PRO A 32 15.10 -0.10 -5.69
N LYS A 33 14.45 -0.94 -4.88
CA LYS A 33 14.97 -1.36 -3.57
C LYS A 33 16.14 -2.31 -3.80
N LYS A 34 17.29 -2.03 -3.18
CA LYS A 34 18.44 -2.95 -3.14
C LYS A 34 18.65 -3.41 -1.71
N VAL A 35 18.91 -4.69 -1.55
CA VAL A 35 19.11 -5.37 -0.28
C VAL A 35 20.35 -6.26 -0.41
N PHE A 36 20.99 -6.62 0.71
CA PHE A 36 22.08 -7.59 0.67
C PHE A 36 21.53 -8.97 0.27
N GLN A 37 22.37 -9.84 -0.30
CA GLN A 37 21.93 -11.17 -0.76
C GLN A 37 21.30 -11.98 0.37
N GLU A 38 21.92 -11.99 1.55
CA GLU A 38 21.41 -12.72 2.72
C GLU A 38 20.04 -12.20 3.21
N GLU A 39 19.79 -10.90 3.07
CA GLU A 39 18.55 -10.25 3.50
C GLU A 39 17.47 -10.33 2.41
N ALA A 40 17.83 -10.63 1.17
CA ALA A 40 16.92 -10.56 0.04
C ALA A 40 15.72 -11.50 0.19
N CYS A 41 15.91 -12.68 0.79
CA CYS A 41 14.80 -13.59 1.10
C CYS A 41 13.87 -13.00 2.18
N ASP A 42 14.42 -12.37 3.23
CA ASP A 42 13.63 -11.80 4.32
C ASP A 42 12.88 -10.52 3.88
N ASP A 43 13.50 -9.69 3.04
CA ASP A 43 13.01 -8.37 2.67
C ASP A 43 12.16 -8.35 1.40
N LEU A 44 12.46 -9.22 0.44
CA LEU A 44 11.81 -9.28 -0.89
C LEU A 44 11.10 -10.62 -1.12
N GLY A 45 11.64 -11.73 -0.59
CA GLY A 45 11.08 -13.07 -0.74
C GLY A 45 11.11 -13.60 -2.18
N GLY A 46 10.36 -14.68 -2.44
CA GLY A 46 10.24 -15.23 -3.80
C GLY A 46 11.53 -15.86 -4.33
N GLU A 47 11.95 -15.47 -5.54
CA GLU A 47 13.18 -15.99 -6.18
C GLU A 47 14.44 -15.65 -5.35
N PHE A 48 14.37 -14.64 -4.50
CA PHE A 48 15.47 -14.29 -3.59
C PHE A 48 15.64 -15.30 -2.45
N CYS A 49 14.68 -16.20 -2.24
CA CYS A 49 14.82 -17.34 -1.35
C CYS A 49 15.36 -18.59 -2.05
N ASP A 50 15.82 -18.51 -3.30
CA ASP A 50 16.50 -19.66 -3.91
C ASP A 50 17.89 -19.90 -3.28
N PRO A 51 18.40 -21.15 -3.29
CA PRO A 51 19.70 -21.48 -2.70
C PRO A 51 20.89 -20.72 -3.28
N GLY A 52 20.75 -20.12 -4.48
CA GLY A 52 21.80 -19.29 -5.09
C GLY A 52 21.87 -17.86 -4.53
N TYR A 53 20.87 -17.44 -3.76
CA TYR A 53 20.77 -16.12 -3.14
C TYR A 53 20.91 -16.17 -1.62
N GLN A 54 20.70 -17.33 -1.01
CA GLN A 54 21.01 -17.62 0.38
C GLN A 54 22.52 -17.94 0.48
N GLY A 55 23.31 -16.99 0.99
CA GLY A 55 24.77 -17.14 1.17
C GLY A 55 25.18 -18.18 2.21
#